data_AF-A0A0J9XZV4-F1
#
_entry.id   AF-A0A0J9XZV4-F1
#
_cell.length_a   1.000
_cell.length_b   1.000
_cell.length_c   1.000
_cell.angle_alpha   90.00
_cell.angle_beta   90.00
_cell.angle_gamma   90.00
#
_symmetry.space_group_name_H-M   'P 1'
#
loop_
_entity.id
_entity.type
_entity.pdbx_description
1 polymer ?
#
loop_
_entity_poly.entity_id
_entity_poly.type
_entity_poly.pdbx_seq_one_letter_code
_entity_poly.pdbx_strand_id
1 'polypeptide(L)'
;MKSCYQKRLIQDCHCVDPSFVTHDDIRTFYGINNNQPIACDITLQMQFDCVRKSLENSTNSGVCEKQCPQPCHEQGYVSRVTTSLWPRTSYYNRVKDLWERQFPSMETMHEAREARTNLAKLEVYYEELNYESIVESPSQDVWDLLSNIGGTLGLYVGMSFLTLGEFAELFFRCIAVPHKTV
;
A
#
# COMPACT_ATOMS: atom_id res chain seq x y z
N MET A 1 0.37 7.56 -1.25
CA MET A 1 1.41 8.60 -1.47
C MET A 1 1.28 9.36 -2.80
N LYS A 2 1.40 8.72 -3.99
CA LYS A 2 1.37 9.41 -5.31
C LYS A 2 0.16 10.31 -5.53
N SER A 3 -1.05 9.86 -5.18
CA SER A 3 -2.26 10.68 -5.31
C SER A 3 -2.27 11.90 -4.40
N CYS A 4 -1.65 11.83 -3.22
CA CYS A 4 -1.50 12.99 -2.33
C CYS A 4 -0.54 14.02 -2.93
N TYR A 5 0.60 13.55 -3.44
CA TYR A 5 1.54 14.40 -4.17
C TYR A 5 0.85 15.10 -5.35
N GLN A 6 0.05 14.37 -6.13
CA GLN A 6 -0.67 14.95 -7.28
C GLN A 6 -1.67 16.03 -6.85
N LYS A 7 -2.46 15.78 -5.79
CA LYS A 7 -3.37 16.79 -5.24
C LYS A 7 -2.62 18.04 -4.77
N ARG A 8 -1.47 17.85 -4.13
CA ARG A 8 -0.63 18.97 -3.66
C ARG A 8 -0.07 19.78 -4.83
N LEU A 9 0.40 19.08 -5.86
CA LEU A 9 0.96 19.70 -7.06
C LEU A 9 -0.09 20.55 -7.80
N ILE A 10 -1.34 20.08 -7.89
CA ILE A 10 -2.44 20.83 -8.49
C ILE A 10 -2.80 22.07 -7.66
N GLN A 11 -2.71 21.99 -6.33
CA GLN A 11 -2.96 23.12 -5.44
C GLN A 11 -1.85 24.19 -5.53
N ASP A 12 -0.58 23.76 -5.60
CA ASP A 12 0.58 24.66 -5.56
C ASP A 12 0.92 25.25 -6.95
N CYS A 13 0.77 24.46 -8.03
CA CYS A 13 1.24 24.80 -9.38
C CYS A 13 0.14 24.76 -10.47
N HIS A 14 -1.08 24.33 -10.15
CA HIS A 14 -2.19 24.20 -11.10
C HIS A 14 -1.90 23.31 -12.33
N CYS A 15 -0.96 22.38 -12.19
CA CYS A 15 -0.60 21.42 -13.23
C CYS A 15 -0.50 20.00 -12.65
N VAL A 16 -0.47 19.03 -13.55
CA VAL A 16 -0.50 17.60 -13.25
C VAL A 16 0.79 16.97 -13.74
N ASP A 17 1.42 16.13 -12.91
CA ASP A 17 2.56 15.33 -13.34
C ASP A 17 2.09 14.19 -14.27
N PRO A 18 2.50 14.16 -15.54
CA PRO A 18 2.07 13.15 -16.51
C PRO A 18 2.67 11.75 -16.22
N SER A 19 3.64 11.63 -15.32
CA SER A 19 4.31 10.37 -15.01
C SER A 19 3.44 9.42 -14.17
N PHE A 20 2.39 9.94 -13.53
CA PHE A 20 1.59 9.20 -12.55
C PHE A 20 0.11 9.04 -12.90
N VAL A 21 -0.38 9.72 -13.92
CA VAL A 21 -1.81 9.71 -14.27
C VAL A 21 -2.00 9.58 -15.77
N THR A 22 -3.04 8.85 -16.17
CA THR A 22 -3.46 8.81 -17.56
C THR A 22 -4.30 10.04 -17.90
N HIS A 23 -4.51 10.29 -19.19
CA HIS A 23 -5.34 11.39 -19.65
C HIS A 23 -6.79 11.30 -19.11
N ASP A 24 -7.33 10.09 -18.92
CA ASP A 24 -8.68 9.88 -18.39
C ASP A 24 -8.76 10.10 -16.87
N ASP A 25 -7.69 9.80 -16.14
CA ASP A 25 -7.61 10.06 -14.69
C ASP A 25 -7.66 11.55 -14.37
N ILE A 26 -7.03 12.38 -15.21
CA ILE A 26 -7.01 13.85 -15.07
C ILE A 26 -8.45 14.40 -15.09
N ARG A 27 -9.27 13.90 -16.02
CA ARG A 27 -10.66 14.34 -16.19
C ARG A 27 -11.52 13.94 -15.00
N THR A 28 -11.33 12.72 -14.52
CA THR A 28 -12.22 12.10 -13.53
C THR A 28 -11.92 12.58 -12.11
N PHE A 29 -10.65 12.73 -11.75
CA PHE A 29 -10.24 12.96 -10.36
C PHE A 29 -9.76 14.37 -10.06
N TYR A 30 -9.37 15.14 -11.08
CA TYR A 30 -8.68 16.41 -10.91
C TYR A 30 -9.30 17.58 -11.67
N GLY A 31 -10.45 17.39 -12.31
CA GLY A 31 -11.20 18.47 -12.96
C GLY A 31 -11.69 19.49 -11.94
N ILE A 32 -11.27 20.75 -12.09
CA ILE A 32 -11.73 21.87 -11.25
C ILE A 32 -12.66 22.74 -12.11
N ASN A 33 -13.94 22.84 -11.75
CA ASN A 33 -14.92 23.68 -12.43
C ASN A 33 -15.00 23.47 -13.96
N ASN A 34 -15.07 22.21 -14.40
CA ASN A 34 -15.03 21.78 -15.82
C ASN A 34 -13.72 22.06 -16.58
N ASN A 35 -12.72 22.69 -15.95
CA ASN A 35 -11.40 22.84 -16.54
C ASN A 35 -10.53 21.64 -16.15
N GLN A 36 -9.92 21.04 -17.18
CA GLN A 36 -8.94 19.96 -17.03
C GLN A 36 -7.58 20.60 -16.77
N PRO A 37 -6.90 20.25 -15.67
CA PRO A 37 -5.54 20.77 -15.45
C PRO A 37 -4.61 20.21 -16.53
N ILE A 38 -3.72 21.06 -17.02
CA ILE A 38 -2.76 20.72 -18.07
C ILE A 38 -1.60 19.95 -17.44
N ALA A 39 -0.97 19.04 -18.19
CA ALA A 39 0.27 18.41 -17.77
C ALA A 39 1.35 19.48 -17.51
N CYS A 40 2.14 19.32 -16.46
CA CYS A 40 3.25 20.24 -16.19
C CYS A 40 4.28 20.16 -17.31
N ASP A 41 4.62 21.32 -17.90
CA ASP A 41 5.69 21.49 -18.87
C ASP A 41 7.01 21.74 -18.14
N ILE A 42 7.83 20.69 -18.07
CA ILE A 42 9.15 20.74 -17.43
C ILE A 42 10.18 21.55 -18.23
N THR A 43 9.90 21.91 -19.49
CA THR A 43 10.80 22.76 -20.28
C THR A 43 10.71 24.22 -19.85
N LEU A 44 9.58 24.63 -19.26
CA LEU A 44 9.40 25.96 -18.73
C LEU A 44 9.98 26.07 -17.31
N GLN A 45 11.02 26.89 -17.15
CA GLN A 45 11.74 27.03 -15.89
C GLN A 45 10.84 27.38 -14.70
N MET A 46 9.82 28.22 -14.91
CA MET A 46 8.87 28.58 -13.83
C MET A 46 8.06 27.39 -13.32
N GLN A 47 7.60 26.51 -14.22
CA GLN A 47 6.85 25.32 -13.83
C GLN A 47 7.78 24.29 -13.19
N PHE A 48 8.98 24.11 -13.73
CA PHE A 48 9.99 23.24 -13.15
C PHE A 48 10.33 23.63 -11.69
N ASP A 49 10.59 24.91 -11.44
CA ASP A 49 10.86 25.41 -10.09
C ASP A 49 9.66 25.27 -9.15
N CYS A 50 8.43 25.43 -9.66
CA CYS A 50 7.22 25.21 -8.87
C CYS A 50 7.06 23.73 -8.47
N VAL A 51 7.19 22.81 -9.42
CA VAL A 51 7.09 21.36 -9.17
C VAL A 51 8.12 20.93 -8.14
N ARG A 52 9.38 21.37 -8.29
CA ARG A 52 10.47 21.08 -7.36
C ARG A 52 10.18 21.62 -5.96
N LYS A 53 9.73 22.88 -5.85
CA LYS A 53 9.39 23.50 -4.57
C LYS A 53 8.17 22.84 -3.90
N SER A 54 7.16 22.46 -4.67
CA SER A 54 5.98 21.74 -4.16
C SER A 54 6.37 20.35 -3.64
N LEU A 55 7.24 19.64 -4.35
CA LEU A 55 7.79 18.36 -3.90
C LEU A 55 8.63 18.52 -2.61
N GLU A 56 9.55 19.49 -2.55
CA GLU A 56 10.36 19.77 -1.36
C GLU A 56 9.48 20.14 -0.15
N ASN A 57 8.47 20.99 -0.34
CA ASN A 57 7.54 21.37 0.71
C ASN A 57 6.71 20.17 1.19
N SER A 58 6.23 19.33 0.28
CA SER A 58 5.43 18.14 0.60
C SER A 58 6.24 17.10 1.39
N THR A 59 7.50 16.89 0.98
CA THR A 59 8.43 15.98 1.66
C THR A 59 8.83 16.51 3.04
N ASN A 60 9.26 17.78 3.14
CA ASN A 60 9.72 18.36 4.41
C ASN A 60 8.60 18.50 5.44
N SER A 61 7.37 18.77 5.00
CA SER A 61 6.22 18.90 5.90
C SER A 61 5.64 17.55 6.34
N GLY A 62 5.98 16.46 5.65
CA GLY A 62 5.43 15.13 5.89
C GLY A 62 3.90 15.05 5.74
N VAL A 63 3.28 16.01 5.03
CA VAL A 63 1.81 16.12 4.95
C VAL A 63 1.21 14.85 4.33
N CYS A 64 1.85 14.32 3.29
CA CYS A 64 1.36 13.10 2.63
C CYS A 64 1.56 11.82 3.45
N GLU A 65 2.53 11.79 4.36
CA GLU A 65 2.72 10.67 5.30
C GLU A 65 1.64 10.70 6.38
N LYS A 66 1.33 11.90 6.91
CA LYS A 66 0.25 12.08 7.91
C LYS A 66 -1.15 11.80 7.35
N GLN A 67 -1.40 12.10 6.07
CA GLN A 67 -2.70 11.90 5.44
C GLN A 67 -2.91 10.50 4.85
N CYS A 68 -1.84 9.70 4.73
CA CYS A 68 -1.87 8.39 4.11
C CYS A 68 -1.45 7.33 5.13
N PRO A 69 -2.36 6.84 5.98
CA PRO A 69 -2.05 5.73 6.86
C PRO A 69 -1.62 4.51 6.05
N GLN A 70 -0.83 3.63 6.67
CA GLN A 70 -0.44 2.36 6.06
C GLN A 70 -1.70 1.50 5.80
N PRO A 71 -1.78 0.80 4.66
CA PRO A 71 -2.92 -0.07 4.37
C PRO A 71 -2.90 -1.31 5.27
N CYS A 72 -4.08 -1.75 5.74
CA CYS A 72 -4.19 -2.98 6.54
C CYS A 72 -4.06 -4.28 5.72
N HIS A 73 -4.18 -4.18 4.39
CA HIS A 73 -4.06 -5.31 3.48
C HIS A 73 -3.01 -4.99 2.42
N GLU A 74 -1.88 -5.67 2.51
CA GLU A 74 -0.76 -5.56 1.60
C GLU A 74 -0.46 -6.93 0.98
N GLN A 75 -0.13 -6.92 -0.32
CA GLN A 75 0.32 -8.11 -1.04
C GLN A 75 1.69 -7.82 -1.63
N GLY A 76 2.70 -8.53 -1.13
CA GLY A 76 4.08 -8.46 -1.62
C GLY A 76 4.47 -9.72 -2.39
N TYR A 77 5.31 -9.55 -3.41
CA TYR A 77 5.92 -10.67 -4.15
C TYR A 77 7.43 -10.65 -3.95
N VAL A 78 7.96 -11.68 -3.29
CA VAL A 78 9.41 -11.87 -3.16
C VAL A 78 9.90 -12.58 -4.42
N SER A 79 10.69 -11.89 -5.25
CA SER A 79 11.21 -12.46 -6.50
C SER A 79 12.66 -12.90 -6.35
N ARG A 80 12.97 -14.09 -6.89
CA ARG A 80 14.35 -14.57 -7.07
C ARG A 80 14.69 -14.55 -8.55
N VAL A 81 15.69 -13.75 -8.91
CA VAL A 81 16.10 -13.58 -10.31
C VAL A 81 17.30 -14.48 -10.60
N THR A 82 17.18 -15.32 -11.61
CA THR A 82 18.29 -16.08 -12.17
C THR A 82 18.43 -15.77 -13.66
N THR A 83 19.66 -15.70 -14.15
CA THR A 83 19.95 -15.34 -15.53
C THR A 83 20.78 -16.44 -16.18
N SER A 84 20.48 -16.75 -17.45
CA SER A 84 21.27 -17.70 -18.24
C SER A 84 21.49 -17.19 -19.66
N LEU A 85 22.55 -17.67 -20.31
CA LEU A 85 22.86 -17.29 -21.68
C LEU A 85 21.84 -17.90 -22.64
N TRP A 86 21.08 -17.04 -23.30
CA TRP A 86 20.12 -17.42 -24.33
C TRP A 86 20.19 -16.44 -25.52
N PRO A 87 20.08 -16.90 -26.79
CA PRO A 87 20.05 -18.29 -27.23
C PRO A 87 21.46 -18.92 -27.32
N ARG A 88 21.53 -20.25 -27.23
CA ARG A 88 22.75 -21.01 -27.57
C ARG A 88 22.93 -20.97 -29.10
N THR A 89 24.17 -20.74 -29.55
CA THR A 89 24.51 -20.63 -30.99
C THR A 89 24.02 -21.83 -31.80
N SER A 90 24.13 -23.04 -31.25
CA SER A 90 23.67 -24.28 -31.90
C SER A 90 22.14 -24.39 -32.04
N TYR A 91 21.38 -23.72 -31.18
CA TYR A 91 19.92 -23.76 -31.18
C TYR A 91 19.33 -22.62 -32.01
N TYR A 92 20.05 -21.50 -32.15
CA TYR A 92 19.58 -20.29 -32.82
C TYR A 92 19.07 -20.53 -34.25
N ASN A 93 19.82 -21.26 -35.08
CA ASN A 93 19.41 -21.51 -36.46
C ASN A 93 18.08 -22.26 -36.59
N ARG A 94 17.73 -23.10 -35.61
CA ARG A 94 16.44 -23.83 -35.60
C ARG A 94 15.28 -22.92 -35.21
N VAL A 95 15.51 -22.01 -34.27
CA VAL A 95 14.47 -21.12 -33.76
C VAL A 95 14.24 -19.93 -34.69
N LYS A 96 15.29 -19.49 -35.40
CA LYS A 96 15.23 -18.38 -36.36
C LYS A 96 14.11 -18.56 -37.39
N ASP A 97 14.02 -19.73 -38.05
CA ASP A 97 12.96 -20.03 -39.04
C ASP A 97 11.55 -20.01 -38.43
N LEU A 98 11.40 -20.38 -37.16
CA LEU A 98 10.11 -20.28 -36.47
C LEU A 98 9.74 -18.83 -36.17
N TRP A 99 10.70 -17.99 -35.79
CA TRP A 99 10.48 -16.59 -35.46
C TRP A 99 10.24 -15.70 -36.67
N GLU A 100 10.97 -15.93 -37.76
CA GLU A 100 10.75 -15.21 -39.02
C GLU A 100 9.30 -15.34 -39.50
N ARG A 101 8.65 -16.49 -39.24
CA ARG A 101 7.24 -16.72 -39.57
C ARG A 101 6.26 -16.02 -38.61
N GLN A 102 6.63 -15.83 -37.34
CA GLN A 102 5.73 -15.30 -36.31
C GLN A 102 5.86 -13.79 -36.13
N PHE A 103 7.08 -13.25 -36.28
CA PHE A 103 7.40 -11.85 -36.04
C PHE A 103 8.32 -11.34 -37.16
N PRO A 104 7.78 -10.70 -38.22
CA PRO A 104 8.58 -10.18 -39.33
C PRO A 104 9.66 -9.19 -38.90
N SER A 105 9.49 -8.50 -37.76
CA SER A 105 10.49 -7.60 -37.19
C SER A 105 11.77 -8.30 -36.73
N MET A 106 11.76 -9.64 -36.53
CA MET A 106 12.94 -10.42 -36.15
C MET A 106 13.86 -10.78 -37.33
N GLU A 107 13.46 -10.51 -38.58
CA GLU A 107 14.28 -10.80 -39.78
C GLU A 107 15.67 -10.13 -39.73
N THR A 108 15.80 -9.02 -38.99
CA THR A 108 17.04 -8.24 -38.86
C THR A 108 18.13 -8.91 -38.02
N MET A 109 17.82 -10.00 -37.30
CA MET A 109 18.80 -10.72 -36.50
C MET A 109 19.28 -11.93 -37.30
N HIS A 110 20.46 -11.81 -37.91
CA HIS A 110 21.01 -12.86 -38.74
C HIS A 110 21.90 -13.81 -37.96
N GLU A 111 22.62 -13.28 -36.96
CA GLU A 111 23.56 -14.02 -36.13
C GLU A 111 23.07 -14.22 -34.69
N ALA A 112 23.47 -15.35 -34.10
CA ALA A 112 23.20 -15.63 -32.69
C ALA A 112 23.80 -14.57 -31.73
N ARG A 113 24.82 -13.83 -32.18
CA ARG A 113 25.43 -12.74 -31.40
C ARG A 113 24.52 -11.51 -31.31
N GLU A 114 23.89 -11.12 -32.41
CA GLU A 114 22.92 -10.01 -32.46
C GLU A 114 21.67 -10.35 -31.64
N ALA A 115 21.22 -11.60 -31.74
CA ALA A 115 20.13 -12.11 -30.93
C ALA A 115 20.42 -12.02 -29.43
N ARG A 116 21.66 -12.23 -28.98
CA ARG A 116 22.03 -12.11 -27.56
C ARG A 116 22.06 -10.68 -27.03
N THR A 117 22.31 -9.69 -27.89
CA THR A 117 22.33 -8.28 -27.47
C THR A 117 20.95 -7.65 -27.49
N ASN A 118 20.05 -8.17 -28.33
CA ASN A 118 18.74 -7.56 -28.59
C ASN A 118 17.55 -8.35 -28.04
N LEU A 119 17.71 -9.65 -27.73
CA LEU A 119 16.63 -10.48 -27.21
C LEU A 119 16.83 -10.85 -25.74
N ALA A 120 15.76 -10.70 -24.98
CA ALA A 120 15.65 -11.21 -23.63
C ALA A 120 14.48 -12.19 -23.54
N LYS A 121 14.74 -13.38 -22.99
CA LYS A 121 13.69 -14.34 -22.63
C LYS A 121 13.40 -14.19 -21.14
N LEU A 122 12.17 -13.77 -20.82
CA LEU A 122 11.69 -13.65 -19.44
C LEU A 122 10.72 -14.79 -19.14
N GLU A 123 11.03 -15.59 -18.13
CA GLU A 123 10.15 -16.64 -17.60
C GLU A 123 9.79 -16.28 -16.16
N VAL A 124 8.49 -16.06 -15.91
CA VAL A 124 7.97 -15.76 -14.57
C VAL A 124 7.16 -16.96 -14.11
N TYR A 125 7.56 -17.56 -13.00
CA TYR A 125 6.90 -18.73 -12.42
C TYR A 125 7.00 -18.68 -10.89
N TYR A 126 6.11 -19.41 -10.22
CA TYR A 126 6.17 -19.59 -8.77
C TYR A 126 7.22 -20.64 -8.41
N GLU A 127 8.08 -20.33 -7.43
CA GLU A 127 9.08 -21.29 -6.94
C GLU A 127 8.40 -22.51 -6.31
N GLU A 128 7.37 -22.26 -5.49
CA GLU A 128 6.50 -23.25 -4.88
C GLU A 128 5.05 -22.72 -4.93
N LEU A 129 4.04 -23.61 -4.91
CA LEU A 129 2.61 -23.22 -4.92
C LEU A 129 2.10 -22.79 -3.52
N ASN A 130 2.99 -22.31 -2.66
CA ASN A 130 2.64 -21.77 -1.36
C ASN A 130 2.61 -20.23 -1.40
N TYR A 131 1.89 -19.67 -0.44
CA TYR A 131 1.92 -18.25 -0.14
C TYR A 131 2.04 -18.09 1.37
N GLU A 132 2.73 -17.05 1.80
CA GLU A 132 2.81 -16.67 3.21
C GLU A 132 1.72 -15.66 3.50
N SER A 133 0.88 -15.94 4.49
CA SER A 133 -0.15 -15.01 4.99
C SER A 133 0.21 -14.55 6.38
N ILE A 134 0.52 -13.26 6.52
CA ILE A 134 0.76 -12.61 7.81
C ILE A 134 -0.52 -11.89 8.20
N VAL A 135 -1.16 -12.32 9.28
CA VAL A 135 -2.40 -11.75 9.80
C VAL A 135 -2.17 -11.33 11.24
N GLU A 136 -2.49 -10.08 11.56
CA GLU A 136 -2.45 -9.57 12.92
C GLU A 136 -3.79 -9.82 13.62
N SER A 137 -3.77 -10.50 14.76
CA SER A 137 -4.92 -10.70 15.63
C SER A 137 -4.73 -10.01 16.98
N PRO A 138 -5.79 -9.51 17.63
CA PRO A 138 -5.67 -8.91 18.97
C PRO A 138 -5.10 -9.94 19.95
N SER A 139 -4.25 -9.49 20.88
CA SER A 139 -3.64 -10.39 21.88
C SER A 139 -4.65 -10.96 22.88
N GLN A 140 -5.75 -10.25 23.13
CA GLN A 140 -6.82 -10.65 24.04
C GLN A 140 -8.14 -10.09 23.53
N ASP A 141 -9.17 -10.92 23.53
CA ASP A 141 -10.53 -10.46 23.29
C ASP A 141 -11.12 -9.82 24.55
N VAL A 142 -12.21 -9.07 24.38
CA VAL A 142 -12.96 -8.47 25.50
C VAL A 142 -13.42 -9.52 26.52
N TRP A 143 -13.71 -10.74 26.06
CA TRP A 143 -14.11 -11.87 26.89
C TRP A 143 -12.92 -12.42 27.70
N ASP A 144 -11.73 -12.47 27.10
CA ASP A 144 -10.51 -12.88 27.81
C ASP A 144 -10.14 -11.87 28.88
N LEU A 145 -10.26 -10.57 28.57
CA LEU A 145 -10.03 -9.51 29.54
C LEU A 145 -10.97 -9.64 30.74
N LEU A 146 -12.26 -9.85 30.50
CA LEU A 146 -13.26 -10.02 31.56
C LEU A 146 -13.01 -11.29 32.39
N SER A 147 -12.61 -12.38 31.72
CA SER A 147 -12.22 -13.64 32.37
C SER A 147 -10.98 -13.45 33.27
N ASN A 148 -9.97 -12.70 32.81
CA ASN A 148 -8.77 -12.40 33.58
C ASN A 148 -9.07 -11.52 34.81
N ILE A 149 -9.91 -10.49 34.66
CA ILE A 149 -10.36 -9.65 35.79
C ILE A 149 -11.16 -10.49 36.79
N GLY A 150 -12.12 -11.28 36.30
CA GLY A 150 -12.92 -12.16 37.15
C GLY A 150 -12.08 -13.22 37.87
N GLY A 151 -11.11 -13.82 37.19
CA GLY A 151 -10.20 -14.81 37.75
C GLY A 151 -9.27 -14.22 38.81
N THR A 152 -8.72 -13.02 38.56
CA THR A 152 -7.85 -12.34 39.54
C THR A 152 -8.61 -11.86 40.76
N LEU A 153 -9.77 -11.22 40.59
CA LEU A 153 -10.62 -10.80 41.71
C LEU A 153 -11.17 -11.99 42.50
N GLY A 154 -11.57 -13.06 41.81
CA GLY A 154 -12.02 -14.31 42.43
C GLY A 154 -10.93 -15.01 43.23
N LEU A 155 -9.67 -15.00 42.75
CA LEU A 155 -8.55 -15.65 43.42
C LEU A 155 -8.05 -14.87 44.65
N TYR A 156 -7.87 -13.55 44.54
CA TYR A 156 -7.29 -12.74 45.62
C TYR A 156 -8.31 -12.30 46.68
N VAL A 157 -9.50 -11.88 46.25
CA VAL A 157 -10.52 -11.29 47.15
C VAL A 157 -11.61 -12.30 47.48
N GLY A 158 -11.77 -13.36 46.67
CA GLY A 158 -12.95 -14.24 46.74
C GLY A 158 -14.21 -13.57 46.17
N MET A 159 -14.04 -12.51 45.38
CA MET A 159 -15.12 -11.70 44.85
C MET A 159 -15.78 -12.38 43.66
N SER A 160 -17.11 -12.44 43.65
CA SER A 160 -17.91 -12.95 42.54
C SER A 160 -18.90 -11.90 42.03
N PHE A 161 -19.57 -12.16 40.92
CA PHE A 161 -20.63 -11.26 40.42
C PHE A 161 -21.75 -11.03 41.46
N LEU A 162 -22.01 -12.01 42.33
CA LEU A 162 -22.96 -11.86 43.43
C LEU A 162 -22.51 -10.82 44.46
N THR A 163 -21.23 -10.84 44.85
CA THR A 163 -20.69 -9.85 45.80
C THR A 163 -20.77 -8.42 45.26
N LEU A 164 -20.64 -8.21 43.94
CA LEU A 164 -20.89 -6.89 43.32
C LEU A 164 -22.35 -6.44 43.50
N GLY A 165 -23.30 -7.36 43.35
CA GLY A 165 -24.72 -7.10 43.58
C GLY A 165 -25.00 -6.69 45.04
N GLU A 166 -24.37 -7.36 46.00
CA GLU A 166 -24.49 -7.03 47.43
C GLU A 166 -23.93 -5.63 47.74
N PHE A 167 -22.77 -5.26 47.17
CA PHE A 167 -22.22 -3.92 47.31
C PHE A 167 -23.13 -2.85 46.70
N ALA A 168 -23.74 -3.12 45.54
CA ALA A 168 -24.68 -2.20 44.91
C ALA A 168 -25.95 -2.01 45.77
N GLU A 169 -26.52 -3.10 46.30
CA GLU A 169 -27.66 -3.01 47.23
C GLU A 169 -27.32 -2.18 48.47
N LEU A 170 -26.15 -2.42 49.08
CA LEU A 170 -25.68 -1.66 50.24
C LEU A 170 -25.53 -0.17 49.91
N PHE A 171 -24.95 0.16 48.75
CA PHE A 171 -24.78 1.54 48.30
C PHE A 171 -26.12 2.26 48.11
N PHE A 172 -27.09 1.62 47.44
CA PHE A 172 -28.43 2.19 47.29
C PHE A 172 -29.14 2.38 48.64
N ARG A 173 -28.99 1.44 49.58
CA ARG A 173 -29.52 1.60 50.94
C ARG A 173 -28.87 2.78 51.66
N CYS A 174 -27.55 2.96 51.56
CA CYS A 174 -26.85 4.09 52.19
C CYS A 174 -27.32 5.46 51.69
N ILE A 175 -27.57 5.59 50.37
CA ILE A 175 -28.07 6.86 49.80
C ILE A 175 -29.53 7.11 50.18
N ALA A 176 -30.35 6.05 50.24
CA ALA A 176 -31.76 6.17 50.56
C ALA A 176 -32.03 6.49 52.05
N VAL A 177 -31.05 6.31 52.95
CA VAL A 177 -31.20 6.70 54.36
C VAL A 177 -31.01 8.21 54.47
N PRO A 178 -32.07 8.98 54.81
CA PRO A 178 -31.91 10.40 55.09
C PRO A 178 -30.99 10.55 56.31
N HIS A 179 -30.00 11.42 56.18
CA HIS A 179 -29.07 11.78 57.25
C HIS A 179 -29.88 12.21 58.47
N LYS A 180 -30.11 11.30 59.44
CA LYS A 180 -30.65 11.66 60.74
C LYS A 180 -29.58 12.48 61.44
N THR A 181 -29.66 13.79 61.28
CA THR A 181 -29.07 14.75 62.21
C THR A 181 -29.62 14.43 63.59
N VAL A 182 -28.75 13.90 64.45
CA VAL A 182 -28.90 13.98 65.92
C VAL A 182 -28.84 15.44 66.31
#